data_AF-A0A5T1E7Z5-F1
#
_entry.id   AF-A0A5T1E7Z5-F1
#
_cell.length_a   1.000
_cell.length_b   1.000
_cell.length_c   1.000
_cell.angle_alpha   90.00
_cell.angle_beta   90.00
_cell.angle_gamma   90.00
#
_symmetry.space_group_name_H-M   'P 1'
#
loop_
_entity.id
_entity.type
_entity.pdbx_description
1 polymer ?
#
loop_
_entity_poly.entity_id
_entity_poly.type
_entity_poly.pdbx_seq_one_letter_code
_entity_poly.pdbx_strand_id
1 'polypeptide(L)'
;YIIFLDSDDYWELNCIEECVPRMDGVEVVWFDYYFYYDDIENPKKQIKTILEDYQFKKSETITSKQWLEKTLENNFTAFWLGQMCMINFIQFLNHIKLKFINGIIHEDHHFGMLLCLQANKIYINLNKLYIYRVRPNSIMNYNDNGKNINKSLKNFCNLLNLNVIDGKKYYKILSYGINAFLALNFSNNFHNKDLIKLFNKAFKNECENWIYDIIAQYPTNDLRSLFIEIFRIMKNYETNYENLILDFIAMIINNNKITIVKQSNEIQNNQNTIKIYCEKINSQNNIIL
;
A
#
# COMPACT_ATOMS: atom_id res chain seq x y z
N TYR A 1 -11.91 -6.02 19.31
CA TYR A 1 -11.09 -6.34 18.13
C TYR A 1 -11.69 -5.67 16.91
N ILE A 2 -10.93 -5.54 15.82
CA ILE A 2 -11.44 -5.11 14.51
C ILE A 2 -11.06 -6.17 13.46
N ILE A 3 -11.92 -6.35 12.48
CA ILE A 3 -11.74 -7.25 11.33
C ILE A 3 -12.40 -6.55 10.14
N PHE A 4 -11.74 -6.59 8.97
CA PHE A 4 -12.24 -5.94 7.76
C PHE A 4 -12.88 -6.98 6.82
N LEU A 5 -13.95 -6.58 6.13
CA LEU A 5 -14.64 -7.41 5.15
C LEU A 5 -15.02 -6.53 3.96
N ASP A 6 -14.62 -6.95 2.77
CA ASP A 6 -15.05 -6.29 1.54
C ASP A 6 -16.54 -6.58 1.30
N SER A 7 -17.25 -5.61 0.75
CA SER A 7 -18.72 -5.66 0.67
C SER A 7 -19.28 -6.78 -0.21
N ASP A 8 -18.44 -7.37 -1.06
CA ASP A 8 -18.79 -8.48 -1.97
C ASP A 8 -18.16 -9.82 -1.57
N ASP A 9 -17.47 -9.88 -0.43
CA ASP A 9 -16.85 -11.08 0.13
C ASP A 9 -17.62 -11.61 1.35
N TYR A 10 -17.19 -12.75 1.88
CA TYR A 10 -17.81 -13.39 3.03
C TYR A 10 -16.75 -13.92 4.02
N TRP A 11 -17.20 -14.18 5.25
CA TRP A 11 -16.45 -15.01 6.18
C TRP A 11 -17.07 -16.41 6.24
N GLU A 12 -16.25 -17.40 6.59
CA GLU A 12 -16.77 -18.68 7.07
C GLU A 12 -17.62 -18.48 8.33
N LEU A 13 -18.62 -19.35 8.52
CA LEU A 13 -19.57 -19.23 9.63
C LEU A 13 -18.91 -19.20 11.01
N ASN A 14 -17.76 -19.87 11.15
CA ASN A 14 -17.00 -19.96 12.40
C ASN A 14 -15.84 -18.96 12.48
N CYS A 15 -15.74 -17.96 11.59
CA CYS A 15 -14.59 -17.04 11.55
C CYS A 15 -14.35 -16.33 12.89
N ILE A 16 -15.41 -15.86 13.55
CA ILE A 16 -15.32 -15.14 14.82
C ILE A 16 -14.96 -16.10 15.96
N GLU A 17 -15.57 -17.28 15.98
CA GLU A 17 -15.34 -18.36 16.93
C GLU A 17 -13.90 -18.87 16.86
N GLU A 18 -13.32 -18.91 15.67
CA GLU A 18 -11.91 -19.28 15.50
C GLU A 18 -10.98 -18.12 15.89
N CYS A 19 -11.29 -16.88 15.51
CA CYS A 19 -10.38 -15.75 15.72
C CYS A 19 -10.36 -15.22 17.15
N VAL A 20 -11.52 -15.03 17.80
CA VAL A 20 -11.61 -14.33 19.10
C VAL A 20 -10.81 -15.04 20.20
N PRO A 21 -10.89 -16.37 20.39
CA PRO A 21 -10.09 -17.06 21.41
C PRO A 21 -8.58 -16.98 21.13
N ARG A 22 -8.17 -16.84 19.87
CA ARG A 22 -6.76 -16.77 19.44
C ARG A 22 -6.15 -15.37 19.55
N MET A 23 -6.98 -14.36 19.82
CA MET A 23 -6.50 -13.00 20.11
C MET A 23 -5.86 -12.87 21.49
N ASP A 24 -6.01 -13.86 22.38
CA ASP A 24 -5.40 -13.81 23.71
C ASP A 24 -3.86 -13.76 23.61
N GLY A 25 -3.28 -12.72 24.22
CA GLY A 25 -1.83 -12.50 24.25
C GLY A 25 -1.17 -12.14 22.90
N VAL A 26 -1.94 -11.79 21.85
CA VAL A 26 -1.40 -11.36 20.54
C VAL A 26 -2.03 -10.06 20.05
N GLU A 27 -1.34 -9.37 19.14
CA GLU A 27 -1.83 -8.12 18.54
C GLU A 27 -2.62 -8.34 17.25
N VAL A 28 -2.30 -9.42 16.52
CA VAL A 28 -2.89 -9.76 15.23
C VAL A 28 -3.11 -11.27 15.16
N VAL A 29 -4.30 -11.70 14.73
CA VAL A 29 -4.54 -13.05 14.22
C VAL A 29 -4.63 -12.94 12.70
N TRP A 30 -3.65 -13.51 12.00
CA TRP A 30 -3.63 -13.58 10.53
C TRP A 30 -4.14 -14.97 10.12
N PHE A 31 -5.24 -15.00 9.37
CA PHE A 31 -5.86 -16.23 8.89
C PHE A 31 -5.83 -16.33 7.36
N ASP A 32 -6.14 -17.52 6.85
CA ASP A 32 -6.10 -17.79 5.42
C ASP A 32 -7.46 -17.58 4.74
N TYR A 33 -7.53 -17.74 3.42
CA TYR A 33 -8.74 -17.55 2.63
C TYR A 33 -8.99 -18.60 1.54
N TYR A 34 -10.24 -18.66 1.09
CA TYR A 34 -10.66 -19.40 -0.10
C TYR A 34 -10.87 -18.45 -1.27
N PHE A 35 -10.56 -18.91 -2.48
CA PHE A 35 -11.08 -18.31 -3.70
C PHE A 35 -12.45 -18.92 -4.00
N TYR A 36 -13.49 -18.09 -4.05
CA TYR A 36 -14.81 -18.45 -4.53
C TYR A 36 -15.05 -17.83 -5.90
N TYR A 37 -15.02 -18.66 -6.94
CA TYR A 37 -15.22 -18.24 -8.33
C TYR A 37 -16.71 -18.20 -8.64
N ASP A 38 -17.25 -17.00 -8.66
CA ASP A 38 -18.68 -16.75 -8.85
C ASP A 38 -18.96 -16.31 -10.29
N ASP A 39 -19.86 -17.03 -10.95
CA ASP A 39 -20.19 -16.87 -12.37
C ASP A 39 -18.96 -16.88 -13.32
N ILE A 40 -17.86 -17.52 -12.92
CA ILE A 40 -16.67 -17.76 -13.76
C ILE A 40 -16.13 -19.18 -13.57
N GLU A 41 -15.48 -19.69 -14.61
CA GLU A 41 -14.85 -21.01 -14.56
C GLU A 41 -13.67 -20.99 -13.58
N ASN A 42 -13.57 -22.04 -12.77
CA ASN A 42 -12.42 -22.23 -11.90
C ASN A 42 -11.13 -22.30 -12.74
N PRO A 43 -10.03 -21.68 -12.29
CA PRO A 43 -8.76 -21.77 -12.99
C PRO A 43 -8.28 -23.22 -13.01
N LYS A 44 -7.72 -23.65 -14.15
CA LYS A 44 -7.17 -25.01 -14.32
C LYS A 44 -6.09 -25.37 -13.31
N LYS A 45 -5.39 -24.36 -12.79
CA LYS A 45 -4.42 -24.49 -11.71
C LYS A 45 -4.86 -23.61 -10.55
N GLN A 46 -5.01 -24.21 -9.39
CA GLN A 46 -5.35 -23.47 -8.18
C GLN A 46 -4.20 -22.51 -7.82
N ILE A 47 -4.56 -21.25 -7.64
CA ILE A 47 -3.66 -20.22 -7.15
C ILE A 47 -3.53 -20.41 -5.65
N LYS A 48 -2.30 -20.42 -5.16
CA LYS A 48 -2.02 -20.50 -3.73
C LYS A 48 -2.34 -19.17 -3.07
N THR A 49 -2.78 -19.22 -1.83
CA THR A 49 -2.89 -18.02 -1.00
C THR A 49 -1.51 -17.56 -0.53
N ILE A 50 -1.43 -16.31 -0.05
CA ILE A 50 -0.21 -15.81 0.55
C ILE A 50 0.21 -16.68 1.76
N LEU A 51 -0.73 -17.15 2.57
CA LEU A 51 -0.39 -17.96 3.75
C LEU A 51 0.15 -19.34 3.35
N GLU A 52 -0.42 -19.94 2.30
CA GLU A 52 0.09 -21.19 1.70
C GLU A 52 1.49 -21.02 1.11
N ASP A 53 1.78 -19.88 0.48
CA ASP A 53 3.10 -19.57 -0.05
C ASP A 53 4.13 -19.26 1.05
N TYR A 54 3.71 -18.80 2.23
CA TYR A 54 4.60 -18.67 3.40
C TYR A 54 5.01 -20.04 4.01
N GLN A 55 4.25 -21.11 3.70
CA GLN A 55 4.56 -22.49 4.10
C GLN A 55 4.73 -22.71 5.61
N PHE A 56 3.93 -22.04 6.43
CA PHE A 56 3.84 -22.36 7.85
C PHE A 56 3.34 -23.80 8.05
N LYS A 57 4.00 -24.57 8.92
CA LYS A 57 3.71 -26.01 9.11
C LYS A 57 2.53 -26.26 10.04
N LYS A 58 2.21 -25.29 10.89
CA LYS A 58 1.13 -25.33 11.87
C LYS A 58 0.71 -23.91 12.23
N SER A 59 -0.49 -23.77 12.78
CA SER A 59 -0.89 -22.52 13.42
C SER A 59 -0.01 -22.26 14.64
N GLU A 60 0.58 -21.07 14.73
CA GLU A 60 1.52 -20.71 15.79
C GLU A 60 1.65 -19.20 15.95
N THR A 61 2.10 -18.76 17.13
CA THR A 61 2.45 -17.36 17.38
C THR A 61 3.87 -17.10 16.92
N ILE A 62 4.04 -16.08 16.09
CA ILE A 62 5.33 -15.59 15.61
C ILE A 62 5.54 -14.12 16.01
N THR A 63 6.79 -13.69 15.95
CA THR A 63 7.18 -12.28 16.12
C THR A 63 7.30 -11.57 14.77
N SER A 64 7.33 -10.23 14.78
CA SER A 64 7.73 -9.41 13.61
C SER A 64 9.00 -9.92 12.93
N LYS A 65 9.99 -10.33 13.72
CA LYS A 65 11.28 -10.83 13.22
C LYS A 65 11.09 -12.12 12.43
N GLN A 66 10.35 -13.08 13.00
CA GLN A 66 10.08 -14.37 12.35
C GLN A 66 9.22 -14.21 11.10
N TRP A 67 8.29 -13.25 11.10
CA TRP A 67 7.56 -12.88 9.88
C TRP A 67 8.53 -12.43 8.78
N LEU A 68 9.42 -11.46 9.04
CA LEU A 68 10.41 -11.00 8.07
C LEU A 68 11.39 -12.09 7.63
N GLU A 69 11.81 -12.97 8.55
CA GLU A 69 12.65 -14.13 8.22
C GLU A 69 11.93 -15.08 7.25
N LYS A 70 10.64 -15.34 7.47
CA LYS A 70 9.80 -16.13 6.56
C LYS A 70 9.53 -15.42 5.24
N THR A 71 9.38 -14.10 5.25
CA THR A 71 9.28 -13.28 4.04
C THR A 71 10.52 -13.50 3.17
N LEU A 72 11.72 -13.41 3.78
CA LEU A 72 13.00 -13.58 3.10
C LEU A 72 13.23 -15.01 2.63
N GLU A 73 12.93 -16.02 3.46
CA GLU A 73 13.08 -17.45 3.14
C GLU A 73 12.29 -17.83 1.88
N ASN A 74 11.10 -17.25 1.71
CA ASN A 74 10.22 -17.50 0.57
C ASN A 74 10.38 -16.49 -0.57
N ASN A 75 11.38 -15.60 -0.51
CA ASN A 75 11.68 -14.57 -1.53
C ASN A 75 10.50 -13.63 -1.85
N PHE A 76 9.66 -13.31 -0.87
CA PHE A 76 8.62 -12.31 -1.07
C PHE A 76 9.23 -10.91 -1.16
N THR A 77 8.87 -10.18 -2.21
CA THR A 77 9.29 -8.78 -2.43
C THR A 77 8.15 -7.79 -2.20
N ALA A 78 6.94 -8.28 -1.97
CA ALA A 78 5.75 -7.51 -1.67
C ALA A 78 4.93 -8.24 -0.59
N PHE A 79 4.14 -7.49 0.17
CA PHE A 79 3.26 -8.03 1.18
C PHE A 79 2.02 -7.14 1.32
N TRP A 80 0.86 -7.76 1.55
CA TRP A 80 -0.39 -7.07 1.82
C TRP A 80 -1.18 -7.85 2.88
N LEU A 81 -1.86 -7.10 3.75
CA LEU A 81 -2.72 -7.67 4.76
C LEU A 81 -3.72 -6.60 5.19
N GLY A 82 -5.01 -6.95 5.17
CA GLY A 82 -6.09 -6.09 5.66
C GLY A 82 -7.29 -6.94 6.07
N GLN A 83 -7.94 -7.54 5.08
CA GLN A 83 -9.15 -8.36 5.22
C GLN A 83 -8.89 -9.72 5.88
N MET A 84 -7.66 -10.24 5.75
CA MET A 84 -7.27 -11.58 6.23
C MET A 84 -6.76 -11.57 7.68
N CYS A 85 -7.18 -10.60 8.51
CA CYS A 85 -6.75 -10.55 9.90
C CYS A 85 -7.78 -9.95 10.86
N MET A 86 -7.72 -10.42 12.10
CA MET A 86 -8.35 -9.80 13.27
C MET A 86 -7.28 -9.09 14.09
N ILE A 87 -7.55 -7.85 14.49
CA ILE A 87 -6.56 -6.97 15.12
C ILE A 87 -7.05 -6.53 16.51
N ASN A 88 -6.14 -6.46 17.48
CA ASN A 88 -6.39 -5.80 18.75
C ASN A 88 -6.51 -4.28 18.55
N PHE A 89 -7.76 -3.82 18.40
CA PHE A 89 -8.04 -2.42 18.11
C PHE A 89 -7.61 -1.47 19.25
N ILE A 90 -8.05 -1.76 20.48
CA ILE A 90 -7.91 -0.83 21.61
C ILE A 90 -6.45 -0.72 22.05
N GLN A 91 -5.78 -1.86 22.25
CA GLN A 91 -4.45 -1.90 22.87
C GLN A 91 -3.30 -1.86 21.86
N PHE A 92 -3.58 -2.05 20.56
CA PHE A 92 -2.54 -2.06 19.54
C PHE A 92 -2.81 -1.08 18.40
N LEU A 93 -3.82 -1.32 17.55
CA LEU A 93 -4.01 -0.54 16.31
C LEU A 93 -4.17 0.95 16.58
N ASN A 94 -4.97 1.31 17.59
CA ASN A 94 -5.19 2.69 18.01
C ASN A 94 -3.92 3.35 18.59
N HIS A 95 -3.04 2.57 19.22
CA HIS A 95 -1.79 3.08 19.80
C HIS A 95 -0.73 3.35 18.73
N ILE A 96 -0.59 2.47 17.73
CA ILE A 96 0.35 2.66 16.62
C ILE A 96 -0.14 3.68 15.58
N LYS A 97 -1.41 4.13 15.68
CA LYS A 97 -2.04 5.14 14.81
C LYS A 97 -1.95 4.79 13.31
N LEU A 98 -1.92 3.49 12.98
CA LEU A 98 -1.87 3.00 11.62
C LEU A 98 -3.25 3.04 10.98
N LYS A 99 -3.32 3.52 9.74
CA LYS A 99 -4.55 3.63 8.93
C LYS A 99 -4.27 3.31 7.47
N PHE A 100 -5.32 2.92 6.75
CA PHE A 100 -5.27 2.82 5.30
C PHE A 100 -5.06 4.21 4.67
N ILE A 101 -4.30 4.26 3.56
CA ILE A 101 -4.05 5.49 2.83
C ILE A 101 -5.28 5.81 1.98
N ASN A 102 -5.91 6.95 2.24
CA ASN A 102 -7.12 7.34 1.51
C ASN A 102 -6.79 7.83 0.10
N GLY A 103 -7.57 7.38 -0.89
CA GLY A 103 -7.50 7.90 -2.25
C GLY A 103 -6.37 7.29 -3.09
N ILE A 104 -5.94 6.07 -2.76
CA ILE A 104 -5.13 5.20 -3.61
C ILE A 104 -5.80 3.82 -3.69
N ILE A 105 -5.20 2.88 -4.42
CA ILE A 105 -5.58 1.46 -4.43
C ILE A 105 -4.42 0.61 -3.88
N HIS A 106 -4.67 -0.65 -3.54
CA HIS A 106 -3.65 -1.53 -2.97
C HIS A 106 -3.04 -0.96 -1.66
N GLU A 107 -3.84 -0.19 -0.91
CA GLU A 107 -3.49 0.44 0.37
C GLU A 107 -3.21 -0.58 1.49
N ASP A 108 -3.66 -1.82 1.29
CA ASP A 108 -3.38 -3.01 2.09
C ASP A 108 -1.90 -3.41 2.09
N HIS A 109 -1.11 -2.94 1.12
CA HIS A 109 0.33 -3.18 1.09
C HIS A 109 1.05 -2.39 2.20
N HIS A 110 0.88 -1.06 2.22
CA HIS A 110 1.42 -0.23 3.28
C HIS A 110 0.88 -0.63 4.64
N PHE A 111 -0.45 -0.80 4.74
CA PHE A 111 -1.08 -1.18 6.00
C PHE A 111 -0.56 -2.52 6.52
N GLY A 112 -0.56 -3.57 5.69
CA GLY A 112 -0.11 -4.89 6.09
C GLY A 112 1.36 -4.94 6.49
N MET A 113 2.24 -4.31 5.71
CA MET A 113 3.67 -4.24 6.04
C MET A 113 3.91 -3.56 7.39
N LEU A 114 3.28 -2.41 7.63
CA LEU A 114 3.48 -1.67 8.88
C LEU A 114 2.75 -2.29 10.07
N LEU A 115 1.62 -2.98 9.85
CA LEU A 115 0.92 -3.72 10.89
C LEU A 115 1.81 -4.84 11.42
N CYS A 116 2.35 -5.67 10.52
CA CYS A 116 3.20 -6.79 10.89
C CYS A 116 4.55 -6.35 11.45
N LEU A 117 5.15 -5.27 10.92
CA LEU A 117 6.43 -4.72 11.42
C LEU A 117 6.35 -4.18 12.86
N GLN A 118 5.18 -3.68 13.26
CA GLN A 118 4.96 -3.08 14.58
C GLN A 118 4.41 -4.06 15.61
N ALA A 119 3.92 -5.23 15.20
CA ALA A 119 3.34 -6.23 16.10
C ALA A 119 4.43 -7.06 16.80
N ASN A 120 4.36 -7.18 18.12
CA ASN A 120 5.27 -8.05 18.87
C ASN A 120 4.95 -9.54 18.65
N LYS A 121 3.66 -9.86 18.56
CA LYS A 121 3.10 -11.20 18.43
C LYS A 121 1.96 -11.23 17.42
N ILE A 122 2.12 -12.09 16.43
CA ILE A 122 1.16 -12.37 15.37
C ILE A 122 0.82 -13.86 15.48
N TYR A 123 -0.45 -14.19 15.68
CA TYR A 123 -0.91 -15.58 15.60
C TYR A 123 -1.21 -15.93 14.14
N ILE A 124 -0.48 -16.88 13.59
CA ILE A 124 -0.75 -17.47 12.28
C ILE A 124 -1.82 -18.54 12.45
N ASN A 125 -2.97 -18.36 11.81
CA ASN A 125 -4.05 -19.33 11.77
C ASN A 125 -4.16 -19.92 10.35
N LEU A 126 -3.80 -21.18 10.20
CA LEU A 126 -3.88 -21.87 8.90
C LEU A 126 -5.31 -22.18 8.45
N ASN A 127 -6.31 -21.94 9.30
CA ASN A 127 -7.71 -22.08 8.90
C ASN A 127 -8.05 -21.00 7.87
N LYS A 128 -8.69 -21.43 6.79
CA LYS A 128 -9.25 -20.54 5.78
C LYS A 128 -10.59 -20.02 6.29
N LEU A 129 -10.64 -18.75 6.67
CA LEU A 129 -11.79 -18.13 7.34
C LEU A 129 -12.43 -16.99 6.54
N TYR A 130 -11.76 -16.55 5.48
CA TYR A 130 -12.26 -15.55 4.55
C TYR A 130 -12.56 -16.18 3.20
N ILE A 131 -13.63 -15.74 2.57
CA ILE A 131 -14.05 -16.20 1.25
C ILE A 131 -13.93 -15.01 0.30
N TYR A 132 -12.85 -15.00 -0.48
CA TYR A 132 -12.59 -14.00 -1.50
C TYR A 132 -13.36 -14.34 -2.78
N ARG A 133 -14.34 -13.52 -3.12
CA ARG A 133 -15.24 -13.72 -4.26
C ARG A 133 -14.60 -13.15 -5.54
N VAL A 134 -14.23 -14.06 -6.43
CA VAL A 134 -13.73 -13.72 -7.76
C VAL A 134 -14.90 -13.74 -8.74
N ARG A 135 -15.16 -12.62 -9.43
CA ARG A 135 -16.31 -12.46 -10.34
C ARG A 135 -15.98 -11.57 -11.56
N PRO A 136 -16.76 -11.64 -12.65
CA PRO A 136 -16.59 -10.76 -13.80
C PRO A 136 -16.78 -9.29 -13.41
N ASN A 137 -16.08 -8.38 -14.10
CA ASN A 137 -16.16 -6.93 -13.85
C ASN A 137 -15.86 -6.51 -12.40
N SER A 138 -15.07 -7.30 -11.67
CA SER A 138 -14.58 -6.90 -10.33
C SER A 138 -13.88 -5.54 -10.41
N ILE A 139 -14.09 -4.72 -9.38
CA ILE A 139 -13.46 -3.39 -9.26
C ILE A 139 -11.93 -3.52 -9.27
N MET A 140 -11.41 -4.66 -8.82
CA MET A 140 -9.98 -4.97 -8.78
C MET A 140 -9.41 -5.40 -10.14
N ASN A 141 -10.26 -5.64 -11.14
CA ASN A 141 -9.83 -6.05 -12.48
C ASN A 141 -9.44 -4.82 -13.33
N TYR A 142 -8.31 -4.19 -12.96
CA TYR A 142 -7.78 -3.02 -13.68
C TYR A 142 -7.25 -3.32 -15.08
N ASN A 143 -7.14 -4.60 -15.45
CA ASN A 143 -6.78 -5.06 -16.80
C ASN A 143 -7.99 -5.09 -17.74
N ASP A 144 -9.19 -4.84 -17.24
CA ASP A 144 -10.42 -4.91 -18.03
C ASP A 144 -10.77 -3.54 -18.66
N ASN A 145 -11.26 -3.57 -19.89
CA ASN A 145 -11.74 -2.39 -20.66
C ASN A 145 -13.03 -1.79 -20.05
N GLY A 146 -13.43 -2.24 -18.86
CA GLY A 146 -14.65 -1.86 -18.17
C GLY A 146 -14.72 -0.38 -17.82
N LYS A 147 -15.91 0.20 -18.00
CA LYS A 147 -16.25 1.61 -17.77
C LYS A 147 -16.46 2.00 -16.30
N ASN A 148 -16.34 1.06 -15.37
CA ASN A 148 -16.51 1.34 -13.95
C ASN A 148 -15.28 2.10 -13.43
N ILE A 149 -15.50 3.37 -13.10
CA ILE A 149 -14.48 4.32 -12.65
C ILE A 149 -14.98 4.86 -11.32
N ASN A 150 -14.25 4.60 -10.24
CA ASN A 150 -14.56 5.23 -8.95
C ASN A 150 -14.25 6.74 -9.01
N LYS A 151 -14.80 7.51 -8.07
CA LYS A 151 -14.64 8.97 -8.06
C LYS A 151 -13.17 9.42 -8.04
N SER A 152 -12.31 8.70 -7.33
CA SER A 152 -10.88 8.99 -7.22
C SER A 152 -10.17 8.87 -8.56
N LEU A 153 -10.36 7.74 -9.26
CA LEU A 153 -9.79 7.51 -10.59
C LEU A 153 -10.34 8.52 -11.61
N LYS A 154 -11.62 8.87 -11.54
CA LYS A 154 -12.20 9.89 -12.43
C LYS A 154 -11.53 11.25 -12.25
N ASN A 155 -11.37 11.68 -10.99
CA ASN A 155 -10.70 12.93 -10.67
C ASN A 155 -9.24 12.91 -11.11
N PHE A 156 -8.55 11.78 -10.90
CA PHE A 156 -7.18 11.56 -11.34
C PHE A 156 -7.03 11.69 -12.86
N CYS A 157 -7.85 10.99 -13.64
CA CYS A 157 -7.83 11.09 -15.11
C CYS A 157 -8.06 12.52 -15.58
N ASN A 158 -9.02 13.23 -14.98
CA ASN A 158 -9.32 14.61 -15.33
C ASN A 158 -8.16 15.57 -15.01
N LEU A 159 -7.53 15.41 -13.83
CA LEU A 159 -6.42 16.26 -13.40
C LEU A 159 -5.21 16.09 -14.30
N LEU A 160 -4.92 14.86 -14.74
CA LEU A 160 -3.76 14.55 -15.58
C LEU A 160 -4.09 14.54 -17.08
N ASN A 161 -5.31 14.89 -17.47
CA ASN A 161 -5.81 14.82 -18.85
C ASN A 161 -5.55 13.46 -19.52
N LEU A 162 -5.79 12.37 -18.78
CA LEU A 162 -5.61 10.99 -19.25
C LEU A 162 -6.94 10.39 -19.71
N ASN A 163 -6.88 9.55 -20.74
CA ASN A 163 -8.00 8.64 -21.00
C ASN A 163 -8.09 7.59 -19.87
N VAL A 164 -9.22 6.90 -19.79
CA VAL A 164 -9.51 5.96 -18.68
C VAL A 164 -8.51 4.81 -18.60
N ILE A 165 -8.03 4.32 -19.74
CA ILE A 165 -7.13 3.16 -19.80
C ILE A 165 -5.76 3.57 -19.25
N ASP A 166 -5.20 4.66 -19.76
CA ASP A 166 -3.92 5.20 -19.28
C ASP A 166 -4.02 5.67 -17.82
N GLY A 167 -5.13 6.29 -17.45
CA GLY A 167 -5.42 6.70 -16.08
C GLY A 167 -5.46 5.53 -15.11
N LYS A 168 -6.11 4.39 -15.46
CA LYS A 168 -6.10 3.18 -14.62
C LYS A 168 -4.69 2.65 -14.42
N LYS A 169 -3.94 2.49 -15.52
CA LYS A 169 -2.57 2.00 -15.48
C LYS A 169 -1.70 2.89 -14.61
N TYR A 170 -1.78 4.20 -14.81
CA TYR A 170 -0.93 5.13 -14.09
C TYR A 170 -1.36 5.33 -12.63
N TYR A 171 -2.65 5.31 -12.33
CA TYR A 171 -3.16 5.36 -10.96
C TYR A 171 -2.68 4.16 -10.13
N LYS A 172 -2.60 2.97 -10.75
CA LYS A 172 -2.00 1.77 -10.14
C LYS A 172 -0.52 1.97 -9.81
N ILE A 173 0.27 2.48 -10.76
CA ILE A 173 1.69 2.77 -10.56
C ILE A 173 1.89 3.79 -9.43
N LEU A 174 1.16 4.90 -9.47
CA LEU A 174 1.21 5.93 -8.43
C LEU A 174 0.84 5.35 -7.06
N SER A 175 -0.18 4.51 -6.99
CA SER A 175 -0.62 3.89 -5.73
C SER A 175 0.45 2.97 -5.13
N TYR A 176 1.08 2.12 -5.94
CA TYR A 176 2.21 1.31 -5.49
C TYR A 176 3.38 2.17 -5.01
N GLY A 177 3.73 3.21 -5.76
CA GLY A 177 4.80 4.13 -5.41
C GLY A 177 4.55 4.88 -4.10
N ILE A 178 3.31 5.30 -3.84
CA ILE A 178 2.92 5.94 -2.57
C ILE A 178 2.99 4.95 -1.40
N ASN A 179 2.46 3.73 -1.58
CA ASN A 179 2.57 2.66 -0.56
C ASN A 179 4.05 2.39 -0.20
N ALA A 180 4.89 2.21 -1.22
CA ALA A 180 6.33 1.96 -1.07
C ALA A 180 7.04 3.10 -0.35
N PHE A 181 6.82 4.34 -0.77
CA PHE A 181 7.46 5.48 -0.14
C PHE A 181 7.09 5.61 1.33
N LEU A 182 5.81 5.55 1.67
CA LEU A 182 5.37 5.70 3.06
C LEU A 182 5.93 4.58 3.94
N ALA A 183 6.02 3.35 3.42
CA ALA A 183 6.63 2.24 4.13
C ALA A 183 8.14 2.45 4.37
N LEU A 184 8.89 2.90 3.35
CA LEU A 184 10.33 3.22 3.49
C LEU A 184 10.57 4.43 4.40
N ASN A 185 9.73 5.46 4.30
CA ASN A 185 9.85 6.64 5.15
C ASN A 185 9.61 6.30 6.62
N PHE A 186 8.61 5.46 6.90
CA PHE A 186 8.38 4.93 8.25
C PHE A 186 9.59 4.12 8.75
N SER A 187 10.16 3.26 7.90
CA SER A 187 11.28 2.38 8.26
C SER A 187 12.53 3.16 8.71
N ASN A 188 12.78 4.34 8.13
CA ASN A 188 13.90 5.20 8.52
C ASN A 188 13.84 5.64 9.98
N ASN A 189 12.64 5.91 10.49
CA ASN A 189 12.40 6.42 11.84
C ASN A 189 12.05 5.34 12.86
N PHE A 190 11.92 4.08 12.43
CA PHE A 190 11.61 2.98 13.33
C PHE A 190 12.80 2.69 14.28
N HIS A 191 12.47 2.44 15.54
CA HIS A 191 13.43 2.33 16.64
C HIS A 191 14.26 1.04 16.58
N ASN A 192 13.65 -0.07 16.16
CA ASN A 192 14.32 -1.37 16.12
C ASN A 192 15.13 -1.55 14.82
N LYS A 193 16.44 -1.26 14.89
CA LYS A 193 17.33 -1.28 13.72
C LYS A 193 17.57 -2.67 13.13
N ASP A 194 17.48 -3.73 13.93
CA ASP A 194 17.61 -5.10 13.43
C ASP A 194 16.41 -5.52 12.57
N LEU A 195 15.19 -5.17 13.01
CA LEU A 195 13.99 -5.37 12.21
C LEU A 195 14.06 -4.57 10.91
N ILE A 196 14.52 -3.31 10.96
CA ILE A 196 14.66 -2.51 9.73
C ILE A 196 15.68 -3.07 8.77
N LYS A 197 16.77 -3.67 9.26
CA LYS A 197 17.73 -4.37 8.40
C LYS A 197 17.08 -5.54 7.65
N LEU A 198 16.21 -6.30 8.31
CA LEU A 198 15.45 -7.39 7.68
C LEU A 198 14.37 -6.87 6.72
N PHE A 199 13.62 -5.86 7.14
CA PHE A 199 12.60 -5.19 6.33
C PHE A 199 13.19 -4.66 5.02
N ASN A 200 14.33 -3.97 5.11
CA ASN A 200 15.01 -3.42 3.93
C ASN A 200 15.54 -4.53 3.02
N LYS A 201 16.03 -5.65 3.57
CA LYS A 201 16.43 -6.80 2.75
C LYS A 201 15.26 -7.40 1.98
N ALA A 202 14.07 -7.44 2.59
CA ALA A 202 12.89 -8.05 1.97
C ALA A 202 12.26 -7.13 0.92
N PHE A 203 12.06 -5.84 1.24
CA PHE A 203 11.14 -4.99 0.48
C PHE A 203 11.79 -3.79 -0.19
N LYS A 204 12.98 -3.34 0.24
CA LYS A 204 13.53 -2.03 -0.19
C LYS A 204 13.69 -1.93 -1.70
N ASN A 205 14.28 -2.94 -2.32
CA ASN A 205 14.54 -2.94 -3.76
C ASN A 205 13.23 -2.82 -4.58
N GLU A 206 12.21 -3.61 -4.23
CA GLU A 206 10.92 -3.57 -4.92
C GLU A 206 10.17 -2.26 -4.66
N CYS A 207 10.23 -1.74 -3.43
CA CYS A 207 9.68 -0.43 -3.10
C CYS A 207 10.35 0.67 -3.95
N GLU A 208 11.68 0.70 -4.02
CA GLU A 208 12.43 1.67 -4.83
C GLU A 208 12.08 1.56 -6.32
N ASN A 209 11.83 0.35 -6.84
CA ASN A 209 11.34 0.14 -8.20
C ASN A 209 9.95 0.73 -8.42
N TRP A 210 8.99 0.49 -7.51
CA TRP A 210 7.65 1.07 -7.61
C TRP A 210 7.65 2.60 -7.57
N ILE A 211 8.56 3.18 -6.79
CA ILE A 211 8.79 4.63 -6.76
C ILE A 211 9.38 5.12 -8.08
N TYR A 212 10.37 4.42 -8.63
CA TYR A 212 11.01 4.75 -9.89
C TYR A 212 9.98 4.76 -11.05
N ASP A 213 9.11 3.76 -11.08
CA ASP A 213 8.08 3.58 -12.11
C ASP A 213 7.10 4.76 -12.21
N ILE A 214 6.89 5.52 -11.12
CA ILE A 214 6.02 6.71 -11.12
C ILE A 214 6.43 7.70 -12.21
N ILE A 215 7.73 7.92 -12.41
CA ILE A 215 8.22 8.86 -13.44
C ILE A 215 8.57 8.11 -14.73
N ALA A 216 9.22 6.95 -14.62
CA ALA A 216 9.68 6.21 -15.78
C ALA A 216 8.53 5.80 -16.73
N GLN A 217 7.34 5.55 -16.17
CA GLN A 217 6.16 5.16 -16.91
C GLN A 217 5.12 6.28 -17.01
N TYR A 218 5.46 7.52 -16.63
CA TYR A 218 4.54 8.63 -16.70
C TYR A 218 4.29 9.05 -18.16
N PRO A 219 3.05 8.98 -18.67
CA PRO A 219 2.80 9.22 -20.08
C PRO A 219 2.74 10.71 -20.47
N THR A 220 2.82 11.65 -19.51
CA THR A 220 2.68 13.10 -19.79
C THR A 220 3.87 13.89 -19.26
N ASN A 221 4.22 15.01 -19.88
CA ASN A 221 5.25 15.92 -19.36
C ASN A 221 4.72 16.83 -18.23
N ASP A 222 3.48 16.64 -17.75
CA ASP A 222 2.88 17.48 -16.71
C ASP A 222 3.18 16.94 -15.30
N LEU A 223 4.42 17.16 -14.86
CA LEU A 223 4.86 16.86 -13.49
C LEU A 223 4.08 17.66 -12.44
N ARG A 224 3.52 18.82 -12.80
CA ARG A 224 2.80 19.69 -11.87
C ARG A 224 1.51 19.03 -11.41
N SER A 225 0.71 18.51 -12.35
CA SER A 225 -0.55 17.83 -12.01
C SER A 225 -0.34 16.55 -11.20
N LEU A 226 0.74 15.82 -11.48
CA LEU A 226 1.17 14.68 -10.65
C LEU A 226 1.49 15.12 -9.21
N PHE A 227 2.28 16.17 -9.02
CA PHE A 227 2.61 16.65 -7.67
C PHE A 227 1.40 17.20 -6.92
N ILE A 228 0.41 17.79 -7.61
CA ILE A 228 -0.86 18.21 -6.99
C ILE A 228 -1.61 17.00 -6.44
N GLU A 229 -1.66 15.90 -7.19
CA GLU A 229 -2.33 14.68 -6.74
C GLU A 229 -1.62 14.05 -5.53
N ILE A 230 -0.29 13.96 -5.60
CA ILE A 230 0.54 13.49 -4.48
C ILE A 230 0.29 14.34 -3.24
N PHE A 231 0.30 15.66 -3.38
CA PHE A 231 0.03 16.59 -2.27
C PHE A 231 -1.35 16.32 -1.65
N ARG A 232 -2.38 16.15 -2.48
CA ARG A 232 -3.75 15.83 -2.02
C ARG A 232 -3.78 14.54 -1.19
N ILE A 233 -3.06 13.51 -1.61
CA ILE A 233 -3.02 12.22 -0.91
C ILE A 233 -2.24 12.36 0.42
N MET A 234 -1.03 12.93 0.38
CA MET A 234 -0.17 13.08 1.57
C MET A 234 -0.81 13.95 2.66
N LYS A 235 -1.50 15.03 2.28
CA LYS A 235 -2.23 15.90 3.20
C LYS A 235 -3.32 15.17 4.00
N ASN A 236 -3.96 14.16 3.40
CA ASN A 236 -4.95 13.35 4.11
C ASN A 236 -4.31 12.26 4.98
N TYR A 237 -3.07 11.88 4.66
CA TYR A 237 -2.34 10.85 5.38
C TYR A 237 -1.77 11.36 6.70
N GLU A 238 -1.09 12.51 6.71
CA GLU A 238 -0.43 13.01 7.92
C GLU A 238 -0.55 14.52 8.06
N THR A 239 -0.60 15.03 9.30
CA THR A 239 -0.69 16.47 9.56
C THR A 239 0.58 17.22 9.17
N ASN A 240 1.75 16.58 9.32
CA ASN A 240 3.05 17.15 8.95
C ASN A 240 3.51 16.69 7.55
N TYR A 241 2.58 16.72 6.58
CA TYR A 241 2.80 16.18 5.23
C TYR A 241 3.86 16.94 4.41
N GLU A 242 4.26 18.16 4.80
CA GLU A 242 5.17 18.99 4.00
C GLU A 242 6.57 18.35 3.85
N ASN A 243 7.16 17.90 4.96
CA ASN A 243 8.44 17.19 4.93
C ASN A 243 8.34 15.88 4.15
N LEU A 244 7.23 15.16 4.36
CA LEU A 244 6.93 13.91 3.68
C LEU A 244 6.88 14.09 2.15
N ILE A 245 6.30 15.20 1.68
CA ILE A 245 6.29 15.52 0.24
C ILE A 245 7.69 15.83 -0.27
N LEU A 246 8.48 16.61 0.47
CA LEU A 246 9.86 16.93 0.08
C LEU A 246 10.72 15.68 -0.02
N ASP A 247 10.61 14.76 0.95
CA ASP A 247 11.33 13.48 0.95
C ASP A 247 10.90 12.61 -0.22
N PHE A 248 9.60 12.58 -0.53
CA PHE A 248 9.09 11.83 -1.67
C PHE A 248 9.62 12.37 -3.00
N ILE A 249 9.54 13.69 -3.19
CA ILE A 249 10.05 14.37 -4.40
C ILE A 249 11.56 14.13 -4.52
N ALA A 250 12.32 14.26 -3.44
CA ALA A 250 13.75 14.01 -3.44
C ALA A 250 14.09 12.58 -3.86
N MET A 251 13.34 11.59 -3.35
CA MET A 251 13.53 10.18 -3.71
C MET A 251 13.16 9.90 -5.17
N ILE A 252 12.05 10.46 -5.65
CA ILE A 252 11.65 10.39 -7.06
C ILE A 252 12.76 10.96 -7.96
N ILE A 253 13.28 12.15 -7.64
CA ILE A 253 14.33 12.81 -8.44
C ILE A 253 15.63 12.01 -8.41
N ASN A 254 16.05 11.54 -7.23
CA ASN A 254 17.29 10.80 -7.07
C ASN A 254 17.27 9.46 -7.83
N ASN A 255 16.16 8.72 -7.77
CA ASN A 255 16.00 7.45 -8.49
C ASN A 255 15.91 7.66 -10.01
N ASN A 256 15.45 8.84 -10.47
CA ASN A 256 15.26 9.14 -11.88
C ASN A 256 16.34 10.06 -12.49
N LYS A 257 17.51 10.23 -11.84
CA LYS A 257 18.60 11.13 -12.31
C LYS A 257 18.99 10.95 -13.78
N ILE A 258 18.88 9.75 -14.36
CA ILE A 258 19.20 9.47 -15.77
C ILE A 258 18.01 9.77 -16.71
N THR A 259 16.77 9.47 -16.28
CA THR A 259 15.55 9.68 -17.07
C THR A 259 15.18 11.17 -17.17
N ILE A 260 15.35 11.92 -16.07
CA ILE A 260 15.07 13.36 -15.98
C ILE A 260 16.02 14.18 -16.87
N VAL A 261 17.30 13.77 -16.98
CA VAL A 261 18.30 14.41 -17.85
C VAL A 261 18.00 14.18 -19.34
N LYS A 262 17.28 13.12 -19.71
CA LYS A 262 16.81 12.90 -21.09
C LYS A 262 15.55 13.69 -21.44
N GLN A 263 14.81 14.20 -20.45
CA GLN A 263 13.60 15.02 -20.61
C GLN A 263 13.85 16.52 -20.37
N SER A 264 15.10 16.93 -20.11
CA SER A 264 15.41 18.30 -19.70
C SER A 264 15.78 19.24 -20.86
N ASN A 265 14.77 19.97 -21.34
CA ASN A 265 14.88 21.41 -21.60
C ASN A 265 13.82 22.22 -20.82
N GLU A 266 12.82 21.59 -20.20
CA GLU A 266 11.75 22.29 -19.44
C GLU A 266 11.94 22.28 -17.91
N ILE A 267 12.73 21.35 -17.35
CA ILE A 267 12.77 21.10 -15.89
C ILE A 267 13.65 22.10 -15.12
N GLN A 268 14.59 22.78 -15.78
CA GLN A 268 15.44 23.80 -15.12
C GLN A 268 14.63 25.02 -14.65
N ASN A 269 13.44 25.25 -15.22
CA ASN A 269 12.45 26.23 -14.74
C ASN A 269 11.61 25.71 -13.56
N ASN A 270 11.55 24.40 -13.32
CA ASN A 270 10.64 23.79 -12.35
C ASN A 270 11.20 23.67 -10.92
N GLN A 271 12.52 23.65 -10.72
CA GLN A 271 13.11 23.69 -9.37
C GLN A 271 12.81 25.03 -8.66
N ASN A 272 12.89 26.14 -9.40
CA ASN A 272 12.44 27.45 -8.90
C ASN A 272 10.92 27.49 -8.72
N THR A 273 10.15 26.84 -9.59
CA THR A 273 8.69 26.78 -9.47
C THR A 273 8.23 25.98 -8.24
N ILE A 274 8.88 24.87 -7.91
CA ILE A 274 8.61 24.07 -6.69
C ILE A 274 8.98 24.88 -5.45
N LYS A 275 10.13 25.55 -5.44
CA LYS A 275 10.53 26.43 -4.34
C LYS A 275 9.57 27.62 -4.15
N ILE A 276 9.15 28.25 -5.25
CA ILE A 276 8.15 29.32 -5.27
C ILE A 276 6.77 28.80 -4.83
N TYR A 277 6.40 27.54 -5.12
CA TYR A 277 5.14 26.96 -4.65
C TYR A 277 5.16 26.70 -3.15
N CYS A 278 6.27 26.17 -2.61
CA CYS A 278 6.47 26.03 -1.17
C CYS A 278 6.48 27.41 -0.46
N GLU A 279 7.11 28.42 -1.06
CA GLU A 279 7.12 29.80 -0.54
C GLU A 279 5.75 30.52 -0.66
N LYS A 280 4.96 30.24 -1.72
CA LYS A 280 3.58 30.74 -1.88
C LYS A 280 2.60 30.12 -0.90
N ILE A 281 2.76 28.83 -0.58
CA ILE A 281 1.95 28.15 0.44
C ILE A 281 2.27 28.73 1.84
N ASN A 282 3.55 29.00 2.13
CA ASN A 282 3.96 29.66 3.38
C ASN A 282 3.45 31.11 3.52
N SER A 283 3.29 31.84 2.40
CA SER A 283 2.78 33.23 2.43
C SER A 283 1.24 33.32 2.44
N GLN A 284 0.52 32.29 1.98
CA GLN A 284 -0.96 32.26 2.06
C GLN A 284 -1.49 31.86 3.44
N ASN A 285 -0.69 31.22 4.29
CA ASN A 285 -1.03 30.96 5.69
C ASN A 285 -1.02 32.21 6.60
N ASN A 286 -0.62 33.38 6.08
CA ASN A 286 -0.69 34.66 6.81
C ASN A 286 -1.91 35.53 6.45
N ILE A 287 -2.85 35.04 5.63
CA ILE A 287 -4.02 35.83 5.19
C ILE A 287 -5.37 35.15 5.51
N ILE A 288 -5.37 33.96 6.13
CA ILE A 288 -6.58 33.38 6.72
C ILE A 288 -6.28 32.89 8.15
N LEU A 289 -6.04 33.88 9.01
CA LEU A 289 -6.39 33.93 10.43
C LEU A 289 -7.18 35.23 10.63
#